data_AF-A0A8C5FBD1-F1
#
_entry.id   AF-A0A8C5FBD1-F1
#
_cell.length_a   1.000
_cell.length_b   1.000
_cell.length_c   1.000
_cell.angle_alpha   90.00
_cell.angle_beta   90.00
_cell.angle_gamma   90.00
#
_symmetry.space_group_name_H-M   'P 1'
#
loop_
_entity.id
_entity.type
_entity.pdbx_description
1 polymer ?
#
loop_
_entity_poly.entity_id
_entity_poly.type
_entity_poly.pdbx_seq_one_letter_code
_entity_poly.pdbx_strand_id
1 'polypeptide(L)'
;MDNKYKRMNSSERVRIVPPSSGSLPRQGFEPLREEDPDREVSGLNLIPYSLVTLQRSGARRPVLFSPAALAGPLLQRLLPPGGGGPELSGCRPDVLTKEEFQLRQSVEPFVHYKEKTATFEVISREKIEDVAAKGRHCLLEAELSCVKDLLRREIYPIIIFIKICERNVKRLRKLPLRLESEEDFVRACRIREKELEGVACLYSTVEPDAWAGPDDLVRVVKERIQEEQRKVVWVEQDLL
;
A
#
# COMPACT_ATOMS: atom_id res chain seq x y z
N MET A 1 16.65 24.47 9.89
CA MET A 1 16.43 24.53 8.43
C MET A 1 15.47 23.42 8.07
N ASP A 2 14.21 23.78 7.90
CA ASP A 2 13.14 22.87 7.48
C ASP A 2 13.40 22.42 6.04
N ASN A 3 13.88 21.19 5.89
CA ASN A 3 13.95 20.51 4.61
C ASN A 3 12.52 20.26 4.11
N LYS A 4 11.96 21.28 3.46
CA LYS A 4 10.66 21.29 2.77
C LYS A 4 10.77 20.47 1.48
N TYR A 5 11.12 19.20 1.60
CA TYR A 5 10.92 18.25 0.51
C TYR A 5 9.42 18.09 0.33
N LYS A 6 8.90 18.57 -0.80
CA LYS A 6 7.57 18.21 -1.27
C LYS A 6 7.59 16.70 -1.48
N ARG A 7 7.07 15.94 -0.50
CA ARG A 7 6.95 14.49 -0.59
C ARG A 7 6.12 14.17 -1.83
N MET A 8 6.72 13.43 -2.75
CA MET A 8 6.10 13.09 -4.02
C MET A 8 4.97 12.09 -3.78
N ASN A 9 3.79 12.37 -4.34
CA ASN A 9 2.71 11.41 -4.39
C ASN A 9 3.17 10.16 -5.18
N SER A 10 2.60 8.98 -4.93
CA SER A 10 2.98 7.75 -5.64
C SER A 10 2.91 7.88 -7.17
N SER A 11 1.94 8.63 -7.70
CA SER A 11 1.85 8.94 -9.14
C SER A 11 2.99 9.82 -9.68
N GLU A 12 3.65 10.60 -8.82
CA GLU A 12 4.81 11.41 -9.16
C GLU A 12 6.11 10.58 -9.12
N ARG A 13 6.12 9.39 -8.48
CA ARG A 13 7.29 8.49 -8.39
C ARG A 13 7.65 7.80 -9.72
N VAL A 14 6.77 7.83 -10.72
CA VAL A 14 6.98 7.14 -11.99
C VAL A 14 7.26 8.15 -13.10
N ARG A 15 8.41 8.03 -13.75
CA ARG A 15 8.70 8.68 -15.04
C ARG A 15 8.96 7.58 -16.07
N ILE A 16 8.24 7.62 -17.19
CA ILE A 16 8.48 6.71 -18.31
C ILE A 16 9.76 7.18 -18.99
N VAL A 17 10.82 6.38 -18.88
CA VAL A 17 12.04 6.58 -19.67
C VAL A 17 11.93 5.67 -20.90
N PRO A 18 11.89 6.21 -22.12
CA PRO A 18 11.90 5.37 -23.32
C PRO A 18 13.18 4.54 -23.33
N PRO A 19 13.13 3.26 -23.77
CA PRO A 19 14.35 2.50 -23.99
C PRO A 19 15.18 3.29 -25.00
N SER A 20 16.39 3.68 -24.62
CA SER A 20 17.32 4.31 -25.56
C SER A 20 17.47 3.38 -26.74
N SER A 21 16.94 3.80 -27.89
CA SER A 21 17.34 3.22 -29.16
C SER A 21 18.85 3.40 -29.27
N GLY A 22 19.54 2.34 -29.65
CA GLY A 22 20.99 2.22 -29.52
C GLY A 22 21.84 3.40 -30.03
N SER A 23 23.06 3.43 -29.50
CA SER A 23 24.18 4.34 -29.80
C SER A 23 23.94 5.82 -29.48
N LEU A 24 24.58 6.28 -28.40
CA LEU A 24 25.01 7.68 -28.32
C LEU A 24 25.89 7.96 -29.56
N PRO A 25 25.57 8.96 -30.41
CA PRO A 25 26.55 9.43 -31.37
C PRO A 25 27.69 10.04 -30.55
N ARG A 26 28.89 9.51 -30.78
CA ARG A 26 30.14 10.03 -30.24
C ARG A 26 30.41 11.39 -30.92
N GLN A 27 29.65 12.42 -30.56
CA GLN A 27 29.95 13.81 -30.92
C GLN A 27 30.86 14.39 -29.84
N GLY A 28 31.93 15.02 -30.31
CA GLY A 28 33.16 15.29 -29.57
C GLY A 28 32.96 15.94 -28.21
N PHE A 29 33.71 15.43 -27.24
CA PHE A 29 34.08 16.17 -26.05
C PHE A 29 34.83 17.44 -26.48
N GLU A 30 34.20 18.61 -26.38
CA GLU A 30 34.96 19.82 -26.06
C GLU A 30 35.24 19.79 -24.55
N PRO A 31 36.49 20.04 -24.11
CA PRO A 31 36.83 19.98 -22.71
C PRO A 31 36.21 21.19 -22.00
N LEU A 32 35.11 20.95 -21.29
CA LEU A 32 34.73 21.80 -20.17
C LEU A 32 35.90 21.77 -19.19
N ARG A 33 36.37 22.96 -18.84
CA ARG A 33 37.45 23.22 -17.89
C ARG A 33 37.35 22.28 -16.69
N GLU A 34 38.51 21.77 -16.26
CA GLU A 34 38.67 20.97 -15.04
C GLU A 34 38.05 21.70 -13.84
N GLU A 35 36.78 21.40 -13.55
CA GLU A 35 36.19 21.66 -12.24
C GLU A 35 36.48 20.43 -11.38
N ASP A 36 37.44 20.63 -10.47
CA ASP A 36 37.74 19.90 -9.24
C ASP A 36 37.07 18.51 -9.05
N PRO A 37 37.83 17.40 -9.10
CA PRO A 37 37.30 16.05 -8.89
C PRO A 37 36.80 15.80 -7.45
N ASP A 38 37.05 16.72 -6.51
CA ASP A 38 36.63 16.61 -5.12
C ASP A 38 35.39 17.46 -4.77
N ARG A 39 34.59 17.87 -5.77
CA ARG A 39 33.25 18.39 -5.48
C ARG A 39 32.33 17.25 -5.09
N GLU A 40 32.47 16.80 -3.84
CA GLU A 40 31.54 15.93 -3.15
C GLU A 40 30.11 16.41 -3.43
N VAL A 41 29.39 15.66 -4.28
CA VAL A 41 27.93 15.78 -4.43
C VAL A 41 27.26 15.16 -3.20
N SER A 42 27.86 15.33 -2.02
CA SER A 42 27.42 14.88 -0.71
C SER A 42 26.31 15.81 -0.22
N GLY A 43 25.13 15.68 -0.84
CA GLY A 43 23.97 16.48 -0.47
C GLY A 43 22.75 16.28 -1.34
N LEU A 44 22.88 15.61 -2.49
CA LEU A 44 21.71 15.24 -3.29
C LEU A 44 21.21 13.87 -2.82
N ASN A 45 20.11 13.87 -2.06
CA ASN A 45 19.31 12.66 -1.79
C ASN A 45 18.58 12.24 -3.08
N LEU A 46 19.32 11.77 -4.08
CA LEU A 46 18.77 11.25 -5.33
C LEU A 46 18.24 9.84 -5.07
N ILE A 47 16.98 9.60 -5.46
CA ILE A 47 16.41 8.26 -5.51
C ILE A 47 16.73 7.70 -6.90
N PRO A 48 17.49 6.59 -7.03
CA PRO A 48 17.78 6.01 -8.33
C PRO A 48 16.50 5.50 -9.00
N TYR A 49 16.48 5.50 -10.33
CA TYR A 49 15.42 4.82 -11.08
C TYR A 49 15.51 3.31 -10.83
N SER A 50 14.37 2.66 -10.58
CA SER A 50 14.25 1.20 -10.43
C SER A 50 13.59 0.58 -11.66
N LEU A 51 13.90 -0.70 -11.93
CA LEU A 51 13.25 -1.44 -12.99
C LEU A 51 11.83 -1.85 -12.56
N VAL A 52 10.85 -1.54 -13.40
CA VAL A 52 9.44 -1.90 -13.18
C VAL A 52 8.93 -2.88 -14.23
N THR A 53 8.06 -3.79 -13.81
CA THR A 53 7.27 -4.62 -14.73
C THR A 53 5.82 -4.16 -14.75
N LEU A 54 5.24 -4.20 -15.96
CA LEU A 54 3.83 -3.91 -16.18
C LEU A 54 3.00 -5.14 -15.86
N GLN A 55 2.02 -4.99 -14.96
CA GLN A 55 1.10 -6.05 -14.57
C GLN A 55 -0.34 -5.62 -14.79
N ARG A 56 -1.15 -6.53 -15.36
CA ARG A 56 -2.58 -6.34 -15.58
C ARG A 56 -3.35 -7.40 -14.82
N SER A 57 -4.31 -6.99 -13.99
CA SER A 57 -5.18 -7.92 -13.28
C SER A 57 -6.59 -7.85 -13.85
N GLY A 58 -7.08 -8.97 -14.39
CA GLY A 58 -8.49 -9.10 -14.81
C GLY A 58 -9.43 -9.35 -13.64
N ALA A 59 -8.90 -9.83 -12.50
CA ALA A 59 -9.67 -10.08 -11.28
C ALA A 59 -9.75 -8.83 -10.40
N ARG A 60 -10.67 -8.83 -9.44
CA ARG A 60 -10.71 -7.80 -8.41
C ARG A 60 -9.52 -7.94 -7.47
N ARG A 61 -8.78 -6.85 -7.30
CA ARG A 61 -7.56 -6.79 -6.49
C ARG A 61 -7.90 -6.72 -4.98
N PRO A 62 -7.10 -7.33 -4.08
CA PRO A 62 -7.25 -7.11 -2.65
C PRO A 62 -6.93 -5.65 -2.30
N VAL A 63 -7.48 -5.16 -1.18
CA VAL A 63 -7.33 -3.78 -0.73
C VAL A 63 -6.70 -3.74 0.65
N LEU A 64 -5.62 -2.99 0.78
CA LEU A 64 -4.93 -2.70 2.03
C LEU A 64 -5.08 -1.23 2.39
N PHE A 65 -5.25 -0.94 3.69
CA PHE A 65 -5.29 0.42 4.21
C PHE A 65 -4.02 0.72 4.99
N SER A 66 -3.41 1.88 4.72
CA SER A 66 -2.35 2.44 5.54
C SER A 66 -2.80 3.78 6.10
N PRO A 67 -2.70 4.03 7.41
CA PRO A 67 -2.21 3.13 8.47
C PRO A 67 -3.14 1.92 8.72
N ALA A 68 -2.57 0.76 9.03
CA ALA A 68 -3.32 -0.49 9.28
C ALA A 68 -4.35 -0.37 10.41
N ALA A 69 -4.13 0.53 11.38
CA ALA A 69 -5.08 0.81 12.46
C ALA A 69 -6.45 1.32 11.97
N LEU A 70 -6.52 1.86 10.74
CA LEU A 70 -7.79 2.28 10.14
C LEU A 70 -8.52 1.15 9.41
N ALA A 71 -7.87 0.00 9.15
CA ALA A 71 -8.46 -1.09 8.39
C ALA A 71 -9.73 -1.61 9.05
N GLY A 72 -9.66 -2.10 10.29
CA GLY A 72 -10.82 -2.61 11.02
C GLY A 72 -12.02 -1.64 11.05
N PRO A 73 -11.82 -0.37 11.49
CA PRO A 73 -12.90 0.62 11.48
C PRO A 73 -13.48 0.92 10.10
N LEU A 74 -12.65 0.96 9.06
CA LEU A 74 -13.11 1.17 7.68
C LEU A 74 -13.85 -0.04 7.15
N LEU A 75 -13.41 -1.26 7.42
CA LEU A 75 -14.11 -2.49 7.03
C LEU A 75 -15.53 -2.49 7.60
N GLN A 76 -15.70 -2.10 8.87
CA GLN A 76 -17.01 -2.00 9.51
C GLN A 76 -17.94 -0.95 8.85
N ARG A 77 -17.39 0.10 8.26
CA ARG A 77 -18.17 1.16 7.57
C ARG A 77 -18.40 0.86 6.08
N LEU A 78 -17.43 0.22 5.43
CA LEU A 78 -17.45 -0.11 4.01
C LEU A 78 -18.40 -1.28 3.72
N LEU A 79 -18.51 -2.22 4.66
CA LEU A 79 -19.31 -3.42 4.53
C LEU A 79 -20.67 -3.22 5.21
N PRO A 80 -21.79 -3.55 4.54
CA PRO A 80 -23.11 -3.49 5.16
C PRO A 80 -23.24 -4.53 6.30
N PRO A 81 -24.16 -4.31 7.25
CA PRO A 81 -24.51 -5.31 8.25
C PRO A 81 -25.02 -6.58 7.55
N GLY A 82 -24.24 -7.65 7.61
CA GLY A 82 -24.43 -8.87 6.79
C GLY A 82 -23.17 -9.30 6.04
N GLY A 83 -22.16 -8.44 5.93
CA GLY A 83 -20.82 -8.82 5.48
C GLY A 83 -20.72 -9.09 3.98
N GLY A 84 -21.08 -8.11 3.15
CA GLY A 84 -20.85 -8.16 1.71
C GLY A 84 -21.56 -7.03 0.98
N GLY A 85 -20.81 -6.09 0.41
CA GLY A 85 -21.32 -5.19 -0.61
C GLY A 85 -21.23 -5.84 -1.99
N PRO A 86 -21.87 -5.29 -3.04
CA PRO A 86 -21.81 -5.84 -4.38
C PRO A 86 -20.38 -5.95 -4.93
N GLU A 87 -19.49 -5.03 -4.52
CA GLU A 87 -18.11 -4.98 -5.03
C GLU A 87 -17.03 -5.24 -3.96
N LEU A 88 -17.38 -5.25 -2.67
CA LEU A 88 -16.43 -5.36 -1.55
C LEU A 88 -16.80 -6.51 -0.62
N SER A 89 -15.79 -7.26 -0.18
CA SER A 89 -15.93 -8.30 0.83
C SER A 89 -14.78 -8.19 1.82
N GLY A 90 -15.08 -8.31 3.12
CA GLY A 90 -14.04 -8.47 4.13
C GLY A 90 -13.36 -9.83 4.00
N CYS A 91 -12.04 -9.86 4.19
CA CYS A 91 -11.29 -11.10 4.31
C CYS A 91 -11.44 -11.64 5.72
N ARG A 92 -12.28 -12.66 5.91
CA ARG A 92 -12.40 -13.32 7.21
C ARG A 92 -11.21 -14.26 7.40
N PRO A 93 -10.36 -14.06 8.42
CA PRO A 93 -9.27 -14.99 8.69
C PRO A 93 -9.83 -16.34 9.14
N ASP A 94 -9.13 -17.41 8.80
CA ASP A 94 -9.39 -18.74 9.34
C ASP A 94 -8.71 -18.87 10.70
N VAL A 95 -9.32 -19.61 11.63
CA VAL A 95 -8.75 -19.85 12.96
C VAL A 95 -8.18 -21.26 12.98
N LEU A 96 -6.88 -21.37 13.23
CA LEU A 96 -6.15 -22.63 13.25
C LEU A 96 -5.59 -22.93 14.64
N THR A 97 -5.46 -24.20 15.01
CA THR A 97 -4.61 -24.59 16.14
C THR A 97 -3.13 -24.42 15.79
N LYS A 98 -2.25 -24.54 16.79
CA LYS A 98 -0.81 -24.45 16.58
C LYS A 98 -0.30 -25.53 15.62
N GLU A 99 -0.82 -26.75 15.75
CA GLU A 99 -0.45 -27.91 14.93
C GLU A 99 -0.90 -27.70 13.48
N GLU A 100 -2.14 -27.23 13.27
CA GLU A 100 -2.66 -26.91 11.95
C GLU A 100 -1.90 -25.77 11.28
N PHE A 101 -1.56 -24.73 12.05
CA PHE A 101 -0.76 -23.61 11.57
C PHE A 101 0.60 -24.07 11.07
N GLN A 102 1.33 -24.87 11.87
CA GLN A 102 2.65 -25.38 11.49
C GLN A 102 2.58 -26.27 10.25
N LEU A 103 1.60 -27.17 10.20
CA LEU A 103 1.40 -28.05 9.06
C LEU A 103 1.14 -27.26 7.78
N ARG A 104 0.17 -26.33 7.79
CA ARG A 104 -0.20 -25.55 6.61
C ARG A 104 0.90 -24.58 6.19
N GLN A 105 1.56 -23.92 7.15
CA GLN A 105 2.66 -23.00 6.86
C GLN A 105 3.83 -23.70 6.15
N SER A 106 4.08 -24.98 6.45
CA SER A 106 5.10 -25.78 5.78
C SER A 106 4.77 -26.12 4.32
N VAL A 107 3.48 -26.18 3.98
CA VAL A 107 3.00 -26.48 2.63
C VAL A 107 2.96 -25.20 1.79
N GLU A 108 2.32 -24.16 2.32
CA GLU A 108 2.26 -22.85 1.69
C GLU A 108 2.29 -21.75 2.77
N PRO A 109 3.12 -20.70 2.61
CA PRO A 109 3.15 -19.62 3.60
C PRO A 109 1.81 -18.86 3.58
N PHE A 110 1.37 -18.36 4.73
CA PHE A 110 0.23 -17.47 4.81
C PHE A 110 0.59 -16.06 4.33
N VAL A 111 -0.39 -15.32 3.79
CA VAL A 111 -0.22 -13.91 3.42
C VAL A 111 -0.13 -13.05 4.67
N HIS A 112 -0.95 -13.35 5.67
CA HIS A 112 -0.94 -12.69 6.96
C HIS A 112 -1.37 -13.69 8.03
N TYR A 113 -0.83 -13.55 9.23
CA TYR A 113 -1.34 -14.26 10.39
C TYR A 113 -1.16 -13.45 11.66
N LYS A 114 -1.99 -13.75 12.66
CA LYS A 114 -1.96 -13.18 13.98
C LYS A 114 -2.08 -14.28 15.01
N GLU A 115 -1.10 -14.39 15.88
CA GLU A 115 -1.15 -15.30 17.02
C GLU A 115 -2.12 -14.77 18.08
N LYS A 116 -2.97 -15.67 18.57
CA LYS A 116 -3.81 -15.51 19.76
C LYS A 116 -3.35 -16.53 20.80
N THR A 117 -3.85 -16.41 22.02
CA THR A 117 -3.40 -17.21 23.18
C THR A 117 -3.27 -18.71 22.90
N ALA A 118 -4.17 -19.31 22.12
CA ALA A 118 -4.15 -20.74 21.80
C ALA A 118 -4.41 -21.06 20.32
N THR A 119 -4.54 -20.05 19.46
CA THR A 119 -4.93 -20.21 18.06
C THR A 119 -4.24 -19.18 17.19
N PHE A 120 -4.24 -19.41 15.88
CA PHE A 120 -3.71 -18.49 14.89
C PHE A 120 -4.86 -18.05 13.98
N GLU A 121 -5.05 -16.74 13.84
CA GLU A 121 -5.87 -16.17 12.77
C GLU A 121 -5.02 -16.02 11.52
N VAL A 122 -5.39 -16.67 10.42
CA VAL A 122 -4.60 -16.70 9.19
C VAL A 122 -5.39 -16.23 7.98
N ILE A 123 -4.71 -15.58 7.05
CA ILE A 123 -5.21 -15.26 5.72
C ILE A 123 -4.34 -16.00 4.73
N SER A 124 -4.92 -17.00 4.07
CA SER A 124 -4.27 -17.73 2.97
C SER A 124 -4.44 -17.01 1.64
N ARG A 125 -3.62 -17.41 0.67
CA ARG A 125 -3.75 -17.03 -0.73
C ARG A 125 -5.14 -17.41 -1.28
N GLU A 126 -5.52 -18.66 -1.10
CA GLU A 126 -6.81 -19.23 -1.54
C GLU A 126 -7.99 -18.37 -1.08
N LYS A 127 -7.96 -17.90 0.17
CA LYS A 127 -9.03 -17.05 0.72
C LYS A 127 -9.22 -15.75 -0.06
N ILE A 128 -8.13 -15.14 -0.53
CA ILE A 128 -8.15 -13.90 -1.31
C ILE A 128 -8.67 -14.20 -2.72
N GLU A 129 -8.20 -15.28 -3.32
CA GLU A 129 -8.60 -15.71 -4.65
C GLU A 129 -10.09 -16.08 -4.71
N ASP A 130 -10.62 -16.74 -3.69
CA ASP A 130 -12.05 -17.06 -3.56
C ASP A 130 -12.95 -15.82 -3.57
N VAL A 131 -12.48 -14.73 -2.95
CA VAL A 131 -13.21 -13.46 -2.95
C VAL A 131 -13.13 -12.80 -4.33
N ALA A 132 -11.95 -12.83 -4.96
CA ALA A 132 -11.71 -12.28 -6.28
C ALA A 132 -12.49 -13.03 -7.37
N ALA A 133 -12.60 -14.36 -7.27
CA ALA A 133 -13.36 -15.23 -8.16
C ALA A 133 -14.86 -14.91 -8.15
N LYS A 134 -15.36 -14.37 -7.02
CA LYS A 134 -16.73 -13.85 -6.89
C LYS A 134 -16.89 -12.43 -7.44
N GLY A 135 -15.87 -11.90 -8.12
CA GLY A 135 -15.89 -10.55 -8.71
C GLY A 135 -15.84 -9.43 -7.67
N ARG A 136 -15.32 -9.67 -6.46
CA ARG A 136 -15.29 -8.70 -5.35
C ARG A 136 -13.87 -8.39 -4.90
N HIS A 137 -13.65 -7.16 -4.45
CA HIS A 137 -12.41 -6.77 -3.80
C HIS A 137 -12.33 -7.36 -2.39
N CYS A 138 -11.19 -7.96 -2.06
CA CYS A 138 -10.92 -8.54 -0.75
C CYS A 138 -10.30 -7.48 0.17
N LEU A 139 -11.04 -6.97 1.14
CA LEU A 139 -10.53 -6.00 2.13
C LEU A 139 -9.71 -6.73 3.19
N LEU A 140 -8.43 -6.42 3.28
CA LEU A 140 -7.47 -7.07 4.17
C LEU A 140 -7.21 -6.21 5.41
N GLU A 141 -7.34 -6.81 6.60
CA GLU A 141 -6.85 -6.24 7.85
C GLU A 141 -5.44 -6.79 8.12
N ALA A 142 -4.46 -6.24 7.40
CA ALA A 142 -3.05 -6.65 7.47
C ALA A 142 -2.13 -5.42 7.32
N GLU A 143 -0.87 -5.59 7.72
CA GLU A 143 0.17 -4.57 7.54
C GLU A 143 0.77 -4.60 6.12
N LEU A 144 1.51 -3.55 5.75
CA LEU A 144 2.15 -3.46 4.43
C LEU A 144 3.26 -4.49 4.21
N SER A 145 3.74 -5.15 5.28
CA SER A 145 4.71 -6.24 5.21
C SER A 145 4.26 -7.40 4.31
N CYS A 146 2.94 -7.66 4.21
CA CYS A 146 2.41 -8.71 3.35
C CYS A 146 2.45 -8.38 1.85
N VAL A 147 2.70 -7.11 1.47
CA VAL A 147 2.64 -6.69 0.05
C VAL A 147 3.65 -7.44 -0.80
N LYS A 148 4.88 -7.65 -0.30
CA LYS A 148 5.91 -8.41 -1.04
C LYS A 148 5.45 -9.83 -1.33
N ASP A 149 4.87 -10.50 -0.33
CA ASP A 149 4.39 -11.88 -0.49
C ASP A 149 3.17 -11.99 -1.40
N LEU A 150 2.28 -10.99 -1.39
CA LEU A 150 1.21 -10.87 -2.37
C LEU A 150 1.75 -10.75 -3.79
N LEU A 151 2.70 -9.83 -4.01
CA LEU A 151 3.26 -9.56 -5.34
C LEU A 151 4.05 -10.76 -5.89
N ARG A 152 4.83 -11.47 -5.06
CA ARG A 152 5.52 -12.72 -5.44
C ARG A 152 4.58 -13.82 -5.92
N ARG A 153 3.32 -13.78 -5.48
CA ARG A 153 2.26 -14.72 -5.87
C ARG A 153 1.36 -14.17 -6.98
N GLU A 154 1.79 -13.11 -7.64
CA GLU A 154 1.04 -12.45 -8.71
C GLU A 154 -0.32 -11.90 -8.25
N ILE A 155 -0.45 -11.61 -6.95
CA ILE A 155 -1.60 -10.92 -6.38
C ILE A 155 -1.22 -9.46 -6.19
N TYR A 156 -1.84 -8.58 -6.96
CA TYR A 156 -1.48 -7.16 -7.00
C TYR A 156 -2.43 -6.31 -6.14
N PRO A 157 -2.09 -5.95 -4.88
CA PRO A 157 -3.00 -5.22 -4.00
C PRO A 157 -3.21 -3.78 -4.45
N ILE A 158 -4.39 -3.23 -4.14
CA ILE A 158 -4.66 -1.78 -4.12
C ILE A 158 -4.31 -1.29 -2.71
N ILE A 159 -3.38 -0.36 -2.60
CA ILE A 159 -2.97 0.23 -1.32
C ILE A 159 -3.58 1.62 -1.24
N ILE A 160 -4.42 1.86 -0.24
CA ILE A 160 -5.03 3.15 0.04
C ILE A 160 -4.34 3.75 1.28
N PHE A 161 -3.51 4.75 1.07
CA PHE A 161 -2.90 5.53 2.14
C PHE A 161 -3.82 6.69 2.54
N ILE A 162 -4.27 6.71 3.79
CA ILE A 162 -5.11 7.78 4.33
C ILE A 162 -4.23 8.67 5.21
N LYS A 163 -3.97 9.88 4.74
CA LYS A 163 -3.08 10.80 5.42
C LYS A 163 -3.77 11.41 6.64
N ILE A 164 -3.23 11.13 7.82
CA ILE A 164 -3.72 11.64 9.09
C ILE A 164 -2.77 12.71 9.63
N CYS A 165 -3.35 13.82 10.06
CA CYS A 165 -2.65 14.96 10.66
C CYS A 165 -3.55 15.63 11.71
N GLU A 166 -3.01 16.62 12.42
CA GLU A 166 -3.71 17.39 13.45
C GLU A 166 -5.04 17.99 12.94
N ARG A 167 -5.12 18.32 11.64
CA ARG A 167 -6.29 18.97 11.03
C ARG A 167 -7.50 18.03 10.89
N ASN A 168 -7.28 16.73 10.73
CA ASN A 168 -8.35 15.76 10.42
C ASN A 168 -8.48 14.63 11.45
N VAL A 169 -7.53 14.45 12.37
CA VAL A 169 -7.58 13.38 13.38
C VAL A 169 -8.88 13.37 14.20
N LYS A 170 -9.42 14.55 14.53
CA LYS A 170 -10.69 14.70 15.27
C LYS A 170 -11.89 14.07 14.54
N ARG A 171 -11.85 14.00 13.21
CA ARG A 171 -12.92 13.38 12.40
C ARG A 171 -12.97 11.86 12.58
N LEU A 172 -11.88 11.24 13.04
CA LEU A 172 -11.79 9.79 13.31
C LEU A 172 -12.57 9.38 14.56
N ARG A 173 -12.91 10.29 15.47
CA ARG A 173 -13.72 9.99 16.67
C ARG A 173 -15.10 9.41 16.35
N LYS A 174 -15.59 9.68 15.12
CA LYS A 174 -16.87 9.16 14.63
C LYS A 174 -16.75 7.77 13.98
N LEU A 175 -15.53 7.23 13.87
CA LEU A 175 -15.28 5.85 13.48
C LEU A 175 -15.23 4.95 14.72
N PRO A 176 -15.49 3.64 14.59
CA PRO A 176 -15.33 2.67 15.66
C PRO A 176 -13.83 2.38 15.93
N LEU A 177 -13.05 3.42 16.18
CA LEU A 177 -11.62 3.40 16.46
C LEU A 177 -11.39 3.86 17.89
N ARG A 178 -10.63 3.08 18.66
CA ARG A 178 -10.18 3.48 20.00
C ARG A 178 -8.92 4.35 19.86
N LEU A 179 -9.04 5.61 20.25
CA LEU A 179 -7.94 6.58 20.28
C LEU A 179 -7.72 7.04 21.72
N GLU A 180 -6.58 6.68 22.30
CA GLU A 180 -6.20 7.15 23.64
C GLU A 180 -5.66 8.60 23.60
N SER A 181 -4.86 8.90 22.58
CA SER A 181 -4.25 10.22 22.35
C SER A 181 -4.20 10.53 20.85
N GLU A 182 -4.79 11.65 20.44
CA GLU A 182 -4.80 12.09 19.03
C GLU A 182 -3.39 12.47 18.56
N GLU A 183 -2.60 13.10 19.42
CA GLU A 183 -1.23 13.52 19.12
C GLU A 183 -0.32 12.31 18.92
N ASP A 184 -0.41 11.31 19.81
CA ASP A 184 0.38 10.09 19.68
C ASP A 184 -0.07 9.27 18.47
N PHE A 185 -1.37 9.25 18.17
CA PHE A 185 -1.87 8.60 16.97
C PHE A 185 -1.35 9.26 15.70
N VAL A 186 -1.38 10.60 15.60
CA VAL A 186 -0.81 11.34 14.47
C VAL A 186 0.69 11.07 14.35
N ARG A 187 1.42 11.08 15.47
CA ARG A 187 2.86 10.75 15.49
C ARG A 187 3.12 9.34 14.98
N ALA A 188 2.36 8.35 15.44
CA ALA A 188 2.47 6.97 14.99
C ALA A 188 2.15 6.80 13.49
N CYS A 189 1.15 7.52 12.98
CA CYS A 189 0.83 7.54 11.55
C CYS A 189 1.99 8.11 10.72
N ARG A 190 2.60 9.21 11.17
CA ARG A 190 3.74 9.85 10.49
C ARG A 190 4.99 8.97 10.49
N ILE A 191 5.23 8.19 11.54
CA ILE A 191 6.34 7.24 11.61
C ILE A 191 6.12 6.11 10.59
N ARG A 192 4.91 5.53 10.57
CA ARG A 192 4.56 4.42 9.66
C ARG A 192 4.40 4.83 8.21
N GLU A 193 4.22 6.12 7.92
CA GLU A 193 4.24 6.64 6.53
C GLU A 193 5.52 6.22 5.78
N LYS A 194 6.66 6.08 6.48
CA LYS A 194 7.93 5.63 5.88
C LYS A 194 7.87 4.21 5.31
N GLU A 195 6.98 3.35 5.79
CA GLU A 195 6.82 1.99 5.26
C GLU A 195 6.39 2.01 3.79
N LEU A 196 5.69 3.08 3.35
CA LEU A 196 5.27 3.27 1.95
C LEU A 196 6.44 3.50 0.99
N GLU A 197 7.60 3.93 1.50
CA GLU A 197 8.80 4.13 0.66
C GLU A 197 9.34 2.79 0.15
N GLY A 198 9.26 1.74 0.97
CA GLY A 198 9.75 0.40 0.67
C GLY A 198 8.75 -0.55 0.02
N VAL A 199 7.55 -0.08 -0.32
CA VAL A 199 6.55 -0.89 -1.02
C VAL A 199 6.92 -1.03 -2.50
N ALA A 200 6.90 -2.27 -3.01
CA ALA A 200 7.29 -2.61 -4.37
C ALA A 200 6.25 -2.26 -5.46
N CYS A 201 5.20 -1.51 -5.13
CA CYS A 201 4.16 -1.08 -6.05
C CYS A 201 3.54 0.26 -5.63
N LEU A 202 2.79 0.87 -6.55
CA LEU A 202 2.14 2.16 -6.31
C LEU A 202 1.00 2.08 -5.29
N TYR A 203 0.76 3.20 -4.60
CA TYR A 203 -0.33 3.38 -3.64
C TYR A 203 -1.14 4.64 -3.98
N SER A 204 -2.42 4.69 -3.61
CA SER A 204 -3.24 5.89 -3.76
C SER A 204 -3.38 6.62 -2.43
N THR A 205 -3.14 7.93 -2.44
CA THR A 205 -3.26 8.78 -1.25
C THR A 205 -4.64 9.45 -1.18
N VAL A 206 -5.28 9.34 -0.03
CA VAL A 206 -6.46 10.14 0.38
C VAL A 206 -5.95 11.29 1.26
N GLU A 207 -5.99 12.50 0.71
CA GLU A 207 -5.52 13.71 1.40
C GLU A 207 -6.48 14.16 2.52
N PRO A 208 -6.00 14.90 3.54
CA PRO A 208 -6.80 15.29 4.69
C PRO A 208 -8.02 16.17 4.37
N ASP A 209 -7.98 16.91 3.27
CA ASP A 209 -9.04 17.80 2.79
C ASP A 209 -10.03 17.10 1.86
N ALA A 210 -9.71 15.89 1.39
CA ALA A 210 -10.58 15.13 0.49
C ALA A 210 -11.85 14.59 1.18
N TRP A 211 -11.94 14.63 2.51
CA TRP A 211 -13.06 14.06 3.25
C TRP A 211 -13.44 14.88 4.48
N ALA A 212 -14.72 15.18 4.68
CA ALA A 212 -15.21 15.98 5.82
C ALA A 212 -15.61 15.14 7.06
N GLY A 213 -15.86 13.84 6.88
CA GLY A 213 -16.28 12.93 7.95
C GLY A 213 -16.29 11.47 7.50
N PRO A 214 -16.74 10.53 8.36
CA PRO A 214 -16.68 9.10 8.07
C PRO A 214 -17.37 8.66 6.78
N ASP A 215 -18.57 9.18 6.50
CA ASP A 215 -19.33 8.80 5.31
C ASP A 215 -18.67 9.29 4.03
N ASP A 216 -18.10 10.49 4.10
CA ASP A 216 -17.34 11.08 3.00
C ASP A 216 -16.03 10.32 2.76
N LEU A 217 -15.34 9.92 3.84
CA LEU A 217 -14.15 9.07 3.76
C LEU A 217 -14.47 7.72 3.10
N VAL A 218 -15.59 7.08 3.48
CA VAL A 218 -16.05 5.83 2.87
C VAL A 218 -16.30 6.01 1.37
N ARG A 219 -16.96 7.10 0.98
CA ARG A 219 -17.23 7.43 -0.43
C ARG A 219 -15.92 7.59 -1.21
N VAL A 220 -15.01 8.44 -0.72
CA VAL A 220 -13.71 8.70 -1.36
C VAL A 220 -12.88 7.43 -1.47
N VAL A 221 -12.86 6.59 -0.43
CA VAL A 221 -12.16 5.30 -0.46
C VAL A 221 -12.71 4.38 -1.55
N LYS A 222 -14.04 4.27 -1.68
CA LYS A 222 -14.68 3.46 -2.74
C LYS A 222 -14.32 3.97 -4.13
N GLU A 223 -14.36 5.30 -4.33
CA GLU A 223 -13.95 5.94 -5.58
C GLU A 223 -12.49 5.60 -5.92
N ARG A 224 -11.57 5.75 -4.95
CA ARG A 224 -10.15 5.39 -5.16
C ARG A 224 -9.93 3.92 -5.46
N ILE A 225 -10.65 3.01 -4.81
CA ILE A 225 -10.57 1.56 -5.13
C ILE A 225 -10.98 1.32 -6.59
N GLN A 226 -12.08 1.93 -7.05
CA GLN A 226 -12.55 1.77 -8.43
C GLN A 226 -11.58 2.38 -9.46
N GLU A 227 -11.00 3.54 -9.16
CA GLU A 227 -9.97 4.17 -10.00
C GLU A 227 -8.72 3.28 -10.09
N GLU A 228 -8.20 2.82 -8.96
CA GLU A 228 -7.00 1.98 -8.91
C GLU A 228 -7.21 0.62 -9.56
N GLN A 229 -8.41 0.03 -9.48
CA GLN A 229 -8.71 -1.25 -10.13
C GLN A 229 -8.52 -1.19 -11.65
N ARG A 230 -8.75 -0.03 -12.28
CA ARG A 230 -8.63 0.14 -13.74
C ARG A 230 -7.21 0.46 -14.19
N LYS A 231 -6.32 0.79 -13.27
CA LYS A 231 -4.94 1.17 -13.58
C LYS A 231 -4.09 -0.07 -13.81
N VAL A 232 -3.09 0.12 -14.66
CA VAL A 232 -1.94 -0.78 -14.76
C VAL A 232 -1.19 -0.75 -13.44
N VAL A 233 -0.76 -1.92 -12.97
CA VAL A 233 0.10 -2.04 -11.79
C VAL A 233 1.55 -2.07 -12.26
N TRP A 234 2.37 -1.19 -11.72
CA TRP A 234 3.81 -1.20 -11.92
C TRP A 234 4.45 -1.80 -10.68
N VAL A 235 5.28 -2.84 -10.89
CA VAL A 235 5.95 -3.57 -9.80
C VAL A 235 7.45 -3.40 -9.92
N GLU A 236 8.05 -2.78 -8.92
CA GLU A 236 9.50 -2.60 -8.79
C GLU A 236 10.15 -3.95 -8.49
N GLN A 237 10.99 -4.44 -9.41
CA GLN A 237 11.59 -5.78 -9.30
C GLN A 237 12.61 -5.87 -8.17
N ASP A 238 13.36 -4.80 -7.92
CA ASP A 238 14.44 -4.75 -6.92
C ASP A 238 13.91 -4.83 -5.48
N LEU A 239 12.60 -4.64 -5.29
CA LEU A 239 11.95 -4.65 -3.97
C LEU A 239 11.16 -5.93 -3.70
N LEU A 240 11.06 -6.84 -4.68
CA LEU A 240 10.44 -8.16 -4.53
C LEU A 240 11.34 -9.16 -3.80
#